data_AF-H1YHI2-F1
#
_entry.id   AF-H1YHI2-F1
#
_cell.length_a   1.000
_cell.length_b   1.000
_cell.length_c   1.000
_cell.angle_alpha   90.00
_cell.angle_beta   90.00
_cell.angle_gamma   90.00
#
_symmetry.space_group_name_H-M   'P 1'
#
loop_
_entity.id
_entity.type
_entity.pdbx_description
1 polymer ?
#
loop_
_entity_poly.entity_id
_entity_poly.type
_entity_poly.pdbx_seq_one_letter_code
_entity_poly.pdbx_strand_id
1 'polypeptide(L)'
;MQLRNHIVYRFLTEKHFLNDIIRSLLPIEVENMIRHQQSDEEMHRIAMTYKLLEIDEQKAYYITNTVVDKLDMLKVTNKNGIYDWTVFKHVKPCKLTFIFKNNSFLRVWIHHHVIQFLHGQFVYYSHQEKLKYKATGTIDVVQLYVDRNTGEPTAYFAHASAKGMEETFYKLLCFFFLSENQEIIVNPGKSYGTKKQPDALSNDINVPVTIVNSCWNITSIRTDGFDVSGHFRLQPCGPALADTRMIFIEPYKKHGYVRKAAKPLE
;
A
#
# COMPACT_ATOMS: atom_id res chain seq x y z
N MET A 1 0.19 -9.74 10.77
CA MET A 1 0.07 -10.44 9.48
C MET A 1 1.25 -11.39 9.30
N GLN A 2 1.01 -12.63 8.87
CA GLN A 2 2.07 -13.56 8.45
C GLN A 2 2.11 -13.57 6.93
N LEU A 3 3.25 -13.25 6.30
CA LEU A 3 3.29 -13.12 4.85
C LEU A 3 3.03 -14.45 4.15
N ARG A 4 3.43 -15.59 4.72
CA ARG A 4 3.12 -16.93 4.15
C ARG A 4 1.64 -17.21 3.96
N ASN A 5 0.76 -16.52 4.68
CA ASN A 5 -0.70 -16.66 4.56
C ASN A 5 -1.31 -15.60 3.62
N HIS A 6 -0.50 -14.68 3.10
CA HIS A 6 -0.90 -13.58 2.25
C HIS A 6 -0.63 -13.93 0.77
N ILE A 7 -1.48 -13.47 -0.15
CA ILE A 7 -1.35 -13.76 -1.58
C ILE A 7 0.00 -13.33 -2.17
N VAL A 8 0.60 -12.27 -1.60
CA VAL A 8 1.91 -11.77 -2.00
C VAL A 8 3.02 -12.81 -1.81
N TYR A 9 2.87 -13.77 -0.90
CA TYR A 9 3.84 -14.87 -0.76
C TYR A 9 3.94 -15.64 -2.07
N ARG A 10 2.80 -16.07 -2.62
CA ARG A 10 2.76 -16.77 -3.91
C ARG A 10 3.31 -15.88 -5.02
N PHE A 11 2.89 -14.61 -5.04
CA PHE A 11 3.34 -13.62 -6.02
C PHE A 11 4.86 -13.41 -6.03
N LEU A 12 5.53 -13.42 -4.88
CA LEU A 12 6.95 -13.14 -4.77
C LEU A 12 7.84 -14.38 -4.68
N THR A 13 7.26 -15.60 -4.61
CA THR A 13 8.05 -16.83 -4.42
C THR A 13 7.72 -17.94 -5.42
N GLU A 14 6.53 -17.98 -6.01
CA GLU A 14 6.09 -19.07 -6.88
C GLU A 14 6.12 -18.67 -8.37
N LYS A 15 7.12 -19.16 -9.12
CA LYS A 15 7.21 -18.91 -10.58
C LYS A 15 5.97 -19.35 -11.36
N HIS A 16 5.37 -20.49 -10.99
CA HIS A 16 4.16 -20.99 -11.64
C HIS A 16 2.98 -20.04 -11.48
N PHE A 17 2.89 -19.35 -10.35
CA PHE A 17 1.82 -18.39 -10.09
C PHE A 17 1.89 -17.18 -11.04
N LEU A 18 3.10 -16.76 -11.45
CA LEU A 18 3.26 -15.72 -12.46
C LEU A 18 2.70 -16.16 -13.83
N ASN A 19 2.95 -17.41 -14.22
CA ASN A 19 2.41 -17.96 -15.48
C ASN A 19 0.88 -18.01 -15.47
N ASP A 20 0.28 -18.32 -14.32
CA ASP A 20 -1.17 -18.32 -14.17
C ASP A 20 -1.75 -16.90 -14.30
N ILE A 21 -1.07 -15.89 -13.75
CA ILE A 21 -1.44 -14.48 -13.94
C ILE A 21 -1.33 -14.08 -15.42
N ILE A 22 -0.26 -14.43 -16.12
CA ILE A 22 -0.10 -14.11 -17.55
C ILE A 22 -1.22 -14.74 -18.37
N ARG A 23 -1.53 -16.03 -18.14
CA ARG A 23 -2.65 -16.72 -18.81
C ARG A 23 -4.00 -16.07 -18.52
N SER A 24 -4.19 -15.54 -17.31
CA SER A 24 -5.42 -14.84 -16.95
C SER A 24 -5.54 -13.46 -17.60
N LEU A 25 -4.43 -12.75 -17.76
CA LEU A 25 -4.42 -11.40 -18.32
C LEU A 25 -4.41 -11.39 -19.85
N LEU A 26 -3.75 -12.38 -20.46
CA LEU A 26 -3.50 -12.47 -21.91
C LEU A 26 -3.85 -13.88 -22.44
N PRO A 27 -5.10 -14.36 -22.26
CA PRO A 27 -5.46 -15.75 -22.59
C PRO A 27 -5.30 -16.06 -24.09
N ILE A 28 -5.69 -15.12 -24.96
CA ILE A 28 -5.65 -15.28 -26.41
C ILE A 28 -4.19 -15.28 -26.89
N GLU A 29 -3.38 -14.33 -26.41
CA GLU A 29 -1.98 -14.22 -26.82
C GLU A 29 -1.17 -15.45 -26.39
N VAL A 30 -1.44 -15.98 -25.19
CA VAL A 30 -0.78 -17.21 -24.72
C VAL A 30 -1.23 -18.43 -25.54
N GLU A 31 -2.50 -18.53 -25.92
CA GLU A 31 -3.00 -19.60 -26.80
C GLU A 31 -2.34 -19.54 -28.18
N ASN A 32 -2.24 -18.35 -28.77
CA ASN A 32 -1.56 -18.11 -30.04
C ASN A 32 -0.07 -18.47 -29.95
N MET A 33 0.60 -18.11 -28.85
CA MET A 33 2.01 -18.47 -28.60
C MET A 33 2.21 -20.00 -28.55
N ILE A 34 1.32 -20.73 -27.87
CA ILE A 34 1.39 -22.21 -27.80
C ILE A 34 1.21 -22.83 -29.20
N ARG A 35 0.35 -22.24 -30.03
CA ARG A 35 0.11 -22.67 -31.41
C ARG A 35 1.17 -22.20 -32.41
N HIS A 36 2.17 -21.44 -31.99
CA HIS A 36 3.16 -20.80 -32.85
C HIS A 36 2.52 -19.86 -33.91
N GLN A 37 1.44 -19.17 -33.53
CA GLN A 37 0.62 -18.28 -34.37
C GLN A 37 0.60 -16.83 -33.89
N GLN A 38 1.45 -16.50 -32.92
CA GLN A 38 1.52 -15.18 -32.33
C GLN A 38 2.19 -14.16 -33.26
N SER A 39 1.68 -12.94 -33.21
CA SER A 39 2.32 -11.76 -33.80
C SER A 39 3.45 -11.21 -32.91
N ASP A 40 4.31 -10.37 -33.49
CA ASP A 40 5.37 -9.66 -32.75
C ASP A 40 4.79 -8.75 -31.66
N GLU A 41 3.63 -8.15 -31.90
CA GLU A 41 2.94 -7.31 -30.92
C GLU A 41 2.47 -8.12 -29.71
N GLU A 42 1.87 -9.30 -29.95
CA GLU A 42 1.44 -10.20 -28.87
C GLU A 42 2.63 -10.70 -28.05
N MET A 43 3.74 -11.06 -28.71
CA MET A 43 4.98 -11.42 -28.04
C MET A 43 5.53 -10.28 -27.19
N HIS A 44 5.49 -9.06 -27.70
CA HIS A 44 5.89 -7.87 -26.95
C HIS A 44 5.00 -7.66 -25.72
N ARG A 45 3.67 -7.81 -25.84
CA ARG A 45 2.74 -7.71 -24.69
C ARG A 45 3.03 -8.78 -23.64
N ILE A 46 3.22 -10.04 -24.04
CA ILE A 46 3.59 -11.14 -23.13
C ILE A 46 4.91 -10.82 -22.42
N ALA A 47 5.93 -10.39 -23.16
CA ALA A 47 7.24 -10.07 -22.59
C ALA A 47 7.18 -8.91 -21.60
N MET A 48 6.42 -7.86 -21.90
CA MET A 48 6.22 -6.71 -21.00
C MET A 48 5.47 -7.11 -19.73
N THR A 49 4.40 -7.89 -19.84
CA THR A 49 3.68 -8.41 -18.67
C THR A 49 4.56 -9.35 -17.85
N TYR A 50 5.38 -10.19 -18.48
CA TYR A 50 6.36 -11.01 -17.77
C TYR A 50 7.36 -10.14 -16.98
N LYS A 51 7.89 -9.08 -17.59
CA LYS A 51 8.82 -8.16 -16.91
C LYS A 51 8.20 -7.38 -15.76
N LEU A 52 6.91 -7.03 -15.86
CA LEU A 52 6.14 -6.46 -14.74
C LEU A 52 6.03 -7.44 -13.56
N LEU A 53 5.87 -8.73 -13.85
CA LEU A 53 5.66 -9.80 -12.86
C LEU A 53 6.97 -10.33 -12.25
N GLU A 54 8.07 -10.24 -12.98
CA GLU A 54 9.38 -10.72 -12.56
C GLU A 54 9.81 -10.11 -11.22
N ILE A 55 10.36 -10.97 -10.35
CA ILE A 55 10.72 -10.64 -8.96
C ILE A 55 12.05 -9.88 -8.90
N ASP A 56 12.83 -9.88 -9.97
CA ASP A 56 14.11 -9.19 -10.01
C ASP A 56 13.95 -7.68 -9.92
N GLU A 57 14.91 -7.04 -9.25
CA GLU A 57 15.03 -5.59 -9.05
C GLU A 57 13.85 -4.93 -8.33
N GLN A 58 12.96 -5.72 -7.74
CA GLN A 58 11.81 -5.20 -7.05
C GLN A 58 12.05 -4.90 -5.57
N LYS A 59 11.34 -3.90 -5.06
CA LYS A 59 11.26 -3.61 -3.62
C LYS A 59 9.85 -3.84 -3.10
N ALA A 60 9.74 -4.65 -2.04
CA ALA A 60 8.47 -4.91 -1.38
C ALA A 60 8.25 -3.92 -0.22
N TYR A 61 7.08 -3.31 -0.19
CA TYR A 61 6.65 -2.33 0.79
C TYR A 61 5.36 -2.79 1.47
N TYR A 62 5.39 -2.91 2.79
CA TYR A 62 4.18 -3.14 3.57
C TYR A 62 3.53 -1.81 3.96
N ILE A 63 2.32 -1.58 3.46
CA ILE A 63 1.55 -0.37 3.73
C ILE A 63 0.75 -0.58 5.02
N THR A 64 1.10 0.21 6.04
CA THR A 64 0.41 0.17 7.35
C THR A 64 -0.98 0.78 7.27
N ASN A 65 -1.85 0.42 8.22
CA ASN A 65 -3.20 1.02 8.27
C ASN A 65 -3.13 2.54 8.46
N THR A 66 -2.14 3.03 9.21
CA THR A 66 -1.93 4.46 9.37
C THR A 66 -1.67 5.15 8.05
N VAL A 67 -0.95 4.53 7.11
CA VAL A 67 -0.80 5.10 5.76
C VAL A 67 -2.14 5.11 5.03
N VAL A 68 -2.87 3.99 5.03
CA VAL A 68 -4.18 3.89 4.37
C VAL A 68 -5.15 4.97 4.87
N ASP A 69 -5.28 5.12 6.19
CA ASP A 69 -6.15 6.14 6.81
C ASP A 69 -5.76 7.57 6.38
N LYS A 70 -4.47 7.81 6.09
CA LYS A 70 -3.97 9.12 5.64
C LYS A 70 -4.12 9.34 4.14
N LEU A 71 -4.13 8.28 3.32
CA LEU A 71 -4.46 8.39 1.91
C LEU A 71 -5.86 9.00 1.73
N ASP A 72 -6.82 8.59 2.56
CA ASP A 72 -8.18 9.14 2.51
C ASP A 72 -8.23 10.65 2.82
N MET A 73 -7.27 11.15 3.61
CA MET A 73 -7.15 12.58 3.93
C MET A 73 -6.51 13.39 2.79
N LEU A 74 -5.80 12.74 1.86
CA LEU A 74 -5.16 13.42 0.74
C LEU A 74 -6.24 13.84 -0.26
N LYS A 75 -6.46 15.15 -0.36
CA LYS A 75 -7.37 15.73 -1.36
C LYS A 75 -6.65 15.83 -2.70
N VAL A 76 -7.17 15.13 -3.69
CA VAL A 76 -6.70 15.17 -5.07
C VAL A 76 -7.84 15.64 -5.96
N THR A 77 -7.50 16.38 -7.01
CA THR A 77 -8.48 16.81 -8.01
C THR A 77 -8.19 16.08 -9.32
N ASN A 78 -9.23 15.57 -9.96
CA ASN A 78 -9.14 15.09 -11.33
C ASN A 78 -9.70 16.16 -12.28
N LYS A 79 -9.09 16.31 -13.45
CA LYS A 79 -9.58 17.18 -14.51
C LYS A 79 -10.19 16.28 -15.57
N ASN A 80 -11.46 16.49 -15.90
CA ASN A 80 -12.19 15.67 -16.87
C ASN A 80 -12.16 14.16 -16.55
N GLY A 81 -12.13 13.81 -15.26
CA GLY A 81 -12.11 12.42 -14.81
C GLY A 81 -10.75 11.74 -14.81
N ILE A 82 -9.66 12.46 -15.13
CA ILE A 82 -8.29 11.92 -15.16
C ILE A 82 -7.42 12.64 -14.12
N TYR A 83 -6.62 11.88 -13.38
CA TYR A 83 -5.63 12.44 -12.45
C TYR A 83 -4.38 12.91 -13.18
N ASP A 84 -3.69 13.92 -12.63
CA ASP A 84 -2.47 14.45 -13.24
C ASP A 84 -1.26 13.53 -12.98
N TRP A 85 -1.14 12.46 -13.76
CA TRP A 85 -0.03 11.51 -13.66
C TRP A 85 1.33 12.11 -14.07
N THR A 86 1.36 13.33 -14.64
CA THR A 86 2.61 13.99 -15.06
C THR A 86 3.48 14.42 -13.89
N VAL A 87 2.92 14.48 -12.68
CA VAL A 87 3.67 14.71 -11.44
C VAL A 87 4.77 13.65 -11.21
N PHE A 88 4.64 12.47 -11.80
CA PHE A 88 5.60 11.37 -11.66
C PHE A 88 6.63 11.27 -12.80
N LYS A 89 6.67 12.24 -13.73
CA LYS A 89 7.58 12.22 -14.90
C LYS A 89 9.06 12.14 -14.54
N HIS A 90 9.44 12.68 -13.38
CA HIS A 90 10.83 12.69 -12.89
C HIS A 90 11.19 11.55 -11.95
N VAL A 91 10.23 10.68 -11.60
CA VAL A 91 10.50 9.52 -10.77
C VAL A 91 11.48 8.60 -11.51
N LYS A 92 12.54 8.15 -10.85
CA LYS A 92 13.51 7.24 -11.48
C LYS A 92 12.85 5.89 -11.79
N PRO A 93 13.31 5.17 -12.83
CA PRO A 93 12.83 3.82 -13.09
C PRO A 93 12.93 2.93 -11.85
N CYS A 94 11.86 2.22 -11.53
CA CYS A 94 11.78 1.38 -10.34
C CYS A 94 10.65 0.37 -10.45
N LYS A 95 10.78 -0.73 -9.69
CA LYS A 95 9.74 -1.76 -9.56
C LYS A 95 9.41 -1.94 -8.08
N LEU A 96 8.18 -1.65 -7.69
CA LEU A 96 7.71 -1.64 -6.30
C LEU A 96 6.53 -2.60 -6.15
N THR A 97 6.43 -3.27 -5.01
CA THR A 97 5.22 -4.02 -4.62
C THR A 97 4.71 -3.49 -3.30
N PHE A 98 3.54 -2.87 -3.33
CA PHE A 98 2.82 -2.46 -2.13
C PHE A 98 1.94 -3.62 -1.65
N ILE A 99 2.07 -3.97 -0.37
CA ILE A 99 1.41 -5.08 0.30
C ILE A 99 0.41 -4.49 1.29
N PHE A 100 -0.86 -4.86 1.16
CA PHE A 100 -1.93 -4.38 2.02
C PHE A 100 -2.39 -5.48 2.98
N LYS A 101 -3.13 -5.15 4.03
CA LYS A 101 -3.60 -6.15 5.02
C LYS A 101 -4.76 -7.01 4.53
N ASN A 102 -5.55 -6.50 3.60
CA ASN A 102 -6.78 -7.10 3.08
C ASN A 102 -6.53 -8.20 2.04
N ASN A 103 -5.36 -8.85 2.09
CA ASN A 103 -4.97 -9.90 1.15
C ASN A 103 -4.89 -9.42 -0.31
N SER A 104 -4.48 -8.16 -0.51
CA SER A 104 -4.21 -7.59 -1.82
C SER A 104 -2.80 -7.00 -1.93
N PHE A 105 -2.36 -6.78 -3.16
CA PHE A 105 -1.11 -6.11 -3.47
C PHE A 105 -1.26 -5.23 -4.71
N LEU A 106 -0.39 -4.24 -4.81
CA LEU A 106 -0.21 -3.42 -6.01
C LEU A 106 1.26 -3.45 -6.41
N ARG A 107 1.55 -4.05 -7.56
CA ARG A 107 2.84 -3.94 -8.23
C ARG A 107 2.81 -2.70 -9.11
N VAL A 108 3.83 -1.86 -8.98
CA VAL A 108 4.06 -0.68 -9.82
C VAL A 108 5.41 -0.81 -10.48
N TRP A 109 5.46 -0.65 -11.80
CA TRP A 109 6.70 -0.60 -12.56
C TRP A 109 6.76 0.69 -13.35
N ILE A 110 7.70 1.56 -12.97
CA ILE A 110 7.97 2.81 -13.66
C ILE A 110 9.16 2.57 -14.57
N HIS A 111 8.94 2.68 -15.88
CA HIS A 111 10.00 2.51 -16.88
C HIS A 111 9.74 3.44 -18.07
N HIS A 112 10.80 4.07 -18.60
CA HIS A 112 10.70 5.04 -19.69
C HIS A 112 9.64 6.13 -19.44
N HIS A 113 8.58 6.17 -20.24
CA HIS A 113 7.46 7.10 -20.15
C HIS A 113 6.19 6.44 -19.58
N VAL A 114 6.27 5.21 -19.08
CA VAL A 114 5.10 4.43 -18.65
C VAL A 114 5.16 4.14 -17.15
N ILE A 115 4.00 4.22 -16.52
CA ILE A 115 3.74 3.62 -15.20
C ILE A 115 2.78 2.46 -15.42
N GLN A 116 3.27 1.25 -15.19
CA GLN A 116 2.46 0.04 -15.24
C GLN A 116 2.04 -0.37 -13.83
N PHE A 117 0.79 -0.75 -13.68
CA PHE A 117 0.17 -1.23 -12.46
C PHE A 117 -0.33 -2.64 -12.65
N LEU A 118 -0.18 -3.46 -11.61
CA LEU A 118 -0.84 -4.74 -11.48
C LEU A 118 -1.37 -4.85 -10.06
N HIS A 119 -2.69 -4.83 -9.93
CA HIS A 119 -3.37 -5.07 -8.67
C HIS A 119 -3.86 -6.51 -8.63
N GLY A 120 -3.59 -7.19 -7.52
CA GLY A 120 -4.10 -8.53 -7.26
C GLY A 120 -4.80 -8.57 -5.92
N GLN A 121 -6.02 -9.09 -5.85
CA GLN A 121 -6.78 -9.26 -4.62
C GLN A 121 -7.27 -10.69 -4.49
N PHE A 122 -6.95 -11.35 -3.39
CA PHE A 122 -7.41 -12.71 -3.13
C PHE A 122 -8.63 -12.72 -2.21
N VAL A 123 -9.70 -13.36 -2.68
CA VAL A 123 -10.97 -13.51 -1.97
C VAL A 123 -11.13 -14.96 -1.55
N TYR A 124 -11.28 -15.21 -0.25
CA TYR A 124 -11.53 -16.55 0.26
C TYR A 124 -12.94 -17.01 -0.07
N TYR A 125 -13.05 -18.25 -0.53
CA TYR A 125 -14.35 -18.90 -0.68
C TYR A 125 -15.00 -19.17 0.68
N SER A 126 -16.33 -19.09 0.71
CA SER A 126 -17.14 -19.63 1.79
C SER A 126 -16.93 -21.14 1.92
N HIS A 127 -17.35 -21.74 3.04
CA HIS A 127 -17.20 -23.18 3.24
C HIS A 127 -17.86 -24.02 2.13
N GLN A 128 -19.05 -23.61 1.68
CA GLN A 128 -19.78 -24.28 0.60
C GLN A 128 -19.05 -24.18 -0.74
N GLU A 129 -18.52 -23.00 -1.07
CA GLU A 129 -17.74 -22.78 -2.29
C GLU A 129 -16.42 -23.56 -2.29
N LYS A 130 -15.76 -23.69 -1.13
CA LYS A 130 -14.56 -24.54 -0.99
C LYS A 130 -14.87 -26.00 -1.32
N LEU A 131 -16.00 -26.52 -0.86
CA LEU A 131 -16.45 -27.88 -1.16
C LEU A 131 -16.79 -28.04 -2.65
N LYS A 132 -17.47 -27.05 -3.24
CA LYS A 132 -17.88 -27.06 -4.65
C LYS A 132 -16.69 -26.99 -5.61
N TYR A 133 -15.83 -26.00 -5.43
CA TYR A 133 -14.72 -25.71 -6.36
C TYR A 133 -13.43 -26.47 -6.01
N LYS A 134 -13.38 -27.14 -4.85
CA LYS A 134 -12.18 -27.80 -4.32
C LYS A 134 -10.96 -26.87 -4.28
N ALA A 135 -11.20 -25.59 -3.99
CA ALA A 135 -10.21 -24.52 -3.95
C ALA A 135 -10.45 -23.63 -2.74
N THR A 136 -9.45 -22.83 -2.34
CA THR A 136 -9.54 -21.99 -1.13
C THR A 136 -10.12 -20.60 -1.39
N GLY A 137 -10.11 -20.14 -2.63
CA GLY A 137 -10.54 -18.80 -3.04
C GLY A 137 -10.20 -18.49 -4.49
N THR A 138 -10.45 -17.25 -4.91
CA THR A 138 -10.03 -16.68 -6.20
C THR A 138 -9.03 -15.57 -6.01
N ILE A 139 -8.27 -15.27 -7.06
CA ILE A 139 -7.57 -14.00 -7.20
C ILE A 139 -8.18 -13.22 -8.36
N ASP A 140 -8.53 -11.97 -8.09
CA ASP A 140 -8.88 -11.01 -9.11
C ASP A 140 -7.64 -10.17 -9.42
N VAL A 141 -7.26 -10.11 -10.71
CA VAL A 141 -6.08 -9.39 -11.16
C VAL A 141 -6.47 -8.35 -12.20
N VAL A 142 -5.96 -7.13 -12.03
CA VAL A 142 -6.20 -6.01 -12.94
C VAL A 142 -4.86 -5.38 -13.29
N GLN A 143 -4.58 -5.29 -14.59
CA GLN A 143 -3.40 -4.60 -15.12
C GLN A 143 -3.83 -3.29 -15.76
N LEU A 144 -3.10 -2.22 -15.46
CA LEU A 144 -3.34 -0.87 -15.99
C LEU A 144 -2.00 -0.23 -16.38
N TYR A 145 -2.02 0.73 -17.29
CA TYR A 145 -0.85 1.57 -17.53
C TYR A 145 -1.23 2.98 -17.95
N VAL A 146 -0.35 3.93 -17.63
CA VAL A 146 -0.49 5.37 -17.91
C VAL A 146 0.81 5.89 -18.50
N ASP A 147 0.71 6.78 -19.49
CA ASP A 147 1.85 7.57 -19.95
C ASP A 147 2.09 8.72 -18.96
N ARG A 148 3.26 8.78 -18.33
CA ARG A 148 3.59 9.80 -17.31
C ARG A 148 4.10 11.12 -17.89
N ASN A 149 4.32 11.20 -19.20
CA ASN A 149 4.66 12.45 -19.88
C ASN A 149 3.39 13.19 -20.30
N THR A 150 2.41 12.48 -20.85
CA THR A 150 1.13 13.06 -21.28
C THR A 150 0.07 13.04 -20.19
N GLY A 151 0.18 12.10 -19.24
CA GLY A 151 -0.83 11.83 -18.23
C GLY A 151 -2.00 10.98 -18.74
N GLU A 152 -1.95 10.52 -19.99
CA GLU A 152 -3.05 9.80 -20.62
C GLU A 152 -3.12 8.36 -20.12
N PRO A 153 -4.24 7.96 -19.47
CA PRO A 153 -4.47 6.57 -19.14
C PRO A 153 -4.88 5.81 -20.39
N THR A 154 -4.75 4.50 -20.30
CA THR A 154 -5.15 3.62 -21.39
C THR A 154 -6.64 3.37 -21.41
N ALA A 155 -7.16 2.90 -22.53
CA ALA A 155 -8.58 2.62 -22.69
C ALA A 155 -9.15 1.70 -21.59
N TYR A 156 -8.32 0.83 -20.99
CA TYR A 156 -8.73 -0.07 -19.93
C TYR A 156 -9.07 0.62 -18.60
N PHE A 157 -8.63 1.87 -18.37
CA PHE A 157 -9.06 2.65 -17.19
C PHE A 157 -10.57 2.95 -17.20
N ALA A 158 -11.22 2.93 -18.37
CA ALA A 158 -12.66 3.09 -18.48
C ALA A 158 -13.43 1.83 -18.04
N HIS A 159 -12.77 0.68 -17.86
CA HIS A 159 -13.40 -0.57 -17.46
C HIS A 159 -13.91 -0.50 -16.01
N ALA A 160 -15.06 -1.11 -15.73
CA ALA A 160 -15.70 -1.05 -14.42
C ALA A 160 -14.81 -1.61 -13.28
N SER A 161 -13.98 -2.61 -13.55
CA SER A 161 -13.04 -3.15 -12.57
C SER A 161 -11.87 -2.21 -12.26
N ALA A 162 -11.48 -1.34 -13.20
CA ALA A 162 -10.41 -0.34 -13.00
C ALA A 162 -10.96 0.93 -12.33
N LYS A 163 -12.23 1.25 -12.61
CA LYS A 163 -12.94 2.40 -12.08
C LYS A 163 -13.02 2.32 -10.55
N GLY A 164 -12.43 3.31 -9.87
CA GLY A 164 -12.36 3.39 -8.41
C GLY A 164 -11.01 2.97 -7.81
N MET A 165 -10.16 2.27 -8.57
CA MET A 165 -8.79 2.00 -8.13
C MET A 165 -7.82 3.12 -8.49
N GLU A 166 -8.07 3.86 -9.57
CA GLU A 166 -7.21 4.94 -10.05
C GLU A 166 -6.88 5.96 -8.96
N GLU A 167 -7.91 6.48 -8.27
CA GLU A 167 -7.72 7.45 -7.18
C GLU A 167 -6.83 6.89 -6.07
N THR A 168 -7.08 5.65 -5.66
CA THR A 168 -6.30 4.97 -4.62
C THR A 168 -4.84 4.83 -5.05
N PHE A 169 -4.57 4.42 -6.30
CA PHE A 169 -3.21 4.26 -6.82
C PHE A 169 -2.50 5.61 -6.95
N TYR A 170 -3.21 6.63 -7.43
CA TYR A 170 -2.68 7.99 -7.56
C TYR A 170 -2.29 8.55 -6.20
N LYS A 171 -3.20 8.51 -5.22
CA LYS A 171 -2.95 8.95 -3.85
C LYS A 171 -1.80 8.19 -3.20
N LEU A 172 -1.74 6.87 -3.37
CA LEU A 172 -0.65 6.06 -2.84
C LEU A 172 0.70 6.46 -3.42
N LEU A 173 0.79 6.68 -4.74
CA LEU A 173 2.04 7.13 -5.36
C LEU A 173 2.40 8.56 -4.95
N CYS A 174 1.44 9.48 -4.81
CA CYS A 174 1.69 10.81 -4.28
C CYS A 174 2.25 10.73 -2.87
N PHE A 175 1.63 9.94 -1.99
CA PHE A 175 2.12 9.72 -0.64
C PHE A 175 3.53 9.09 -0.65
N PHE A 176 3.75 8.07 -1.48
CA PHE A 176 5.01 7.35 -1.47
C PHE A 176 6.18 8.17 -2.06
N PHE A 177 5.98 8.88 -3.17
CA PHE A 177 7.06 9.60 -3.85
C PHE A 177 7.18 11.08 -3.48
N LEU A 178 6.10 11.71 -3.03
CA LEU A 178 6.06 13.16 -2.79
C LEU A 178 6.00 13.51 -1.30
N SER A 179 6.11 12.53 -0.41
CA SER A 179 6.14 12.75 1.04
C SER A 179 7.36 12.11 1.70
N GLU A 180 7.71 12.61 2.88
CA GLU A 180 8.73 12.01 3.74
C GLU A 180 8.16 10.79 4.47
N ASN A 181 8.59 9.61 4.04
CA ASN A 181 8.20 8.34 4.62
C ASN A 181 9.21 7.86 5.65
N GLN A 182 8.71 7.26 6.73
CA GLN A 182 9.55 6.44 7.61
C GLN A 182 9.58 5.02 7.06
N GLU A 183 10.78 4.53 6.79
CA GLU A 183 11.01 3.18 6.27
C GLU A 183 11.72 2.32 7.30
N ILE A 184 11.18 1.13 7.56
CA ILE A 184 11.80 0.13 8.46
C ILE A 184 11.96 -1.17 7.68
N ILE A 185 13.21 -1.59 7.45
CA ILE A 185 13.51 -2.83 6.72
C ILE A 185 13.32 -4.03 7.65
N VAL A 186 12.50 -4.98 7.23
CA VAL A 186 12.31 -6.29 7.87
C VAL A 186 12.95 -7.36 6.98
N ASN A 187 14.12 -7.85 7.38
CA ASN A 187 14.83 -8.89 6.65
C ASN A 187 14.07 -10.24 6.65
N PRO A 188 14.39 -11.15 5.71
CA PRO A 188 13.83 -12.50 5.69
C PRO A 188 13.92 -13.23 7.04
N GLY A 189 12.85 -13.91 7.43
CA GLY A 189 12.74 -14.63 8.70
C GLY A 189 12.67 -13.74 9.95
N LYS A 190 12.54 -12.42 9.80
CA LYS A 190 12.37 -11.47 10.91
C LYS A 190 10.93 -10.98 11.00
N SER A 191 10.60 -10.43 12.17
CA SER A 191 9.29 -9.87 12.45
C SER A 191 9.40 -8.43 12.93
N TYR A 192 8.35 -7.66 12.65
CA TYR A 192 8.16 -6.32 13.15
C TYR A 192 6.93 -6.27 14.06
N GLY A 193 7.08 -5.55 15.17
CA GLY A 193 6.01 -5.35 16.14
C GLY A 193 5.66 -6.58 16.97
N THR A 194 4.72 -6.41 17.89
CA THR A 194 4.18 -7.50 18.73
C THR A 194 2.85 -7.99 18.17
N LYS A 195 2.45 -9.25 18.43
CA LYS A 195 1.18 -9.82 17.91
C LYS A 195 -0.08 -8.97 18.20
N LYS A 196 -0.03 -8.11 19.23
CA LYS A 196 -1.13 -7.22 19.61
C LYS A 196 -1.18 -5.91 18.81
N GLN A 197 -0.09 -5.55 18.13
CA GLN A 197 -0.05 -4.36 17.30
C GLN A 197 -0.76 -4.62 15.97
N PRO A 198 -1.59 -3.67 15.49
CA PRO A 198 -2.36 -3.86 14.28
C PRO A 198 -1.46 -4.08 13.06
N ASP A 199 -0.30 -3.42 13.00
CA ASP A 199 0.65 -3.46 11.88
C ASP A 199 1.80 -4.47 12.10
N ALA A 200 1.65 -5.41 13.03
CA ALA A 200 2.66 -6.45 13.22
C ALA A 200 2.82 -7.31 11.95
N LEU A 201 4.05 -7.60 11.57
CA LEU A 201 4.40 -8.32 10.35
C LEU A 201 5.41 -9.43 10.65
N SER A 202 5.20 -10.63 10.10
CA SER A 202 6.20 -11.70 10.02
C SER A 202 6.66 -11.82 8.58
N ASN A 203 7.94 -11.55 8.31
CA ASN A 203 8.52 -11.69 6.99
C ASN A 203 8.99 -13.14 6.76
N ASP A 204 8.08 -13.96 6.24
CA ASP A 204 8.35 -15.36 5.94
C ASP A 204 8.81 -15.60 4.48
N ILE A 205 9.02 -14.53 3.69
CA ILE A 205 9.53 -14.61 2.31
C ILE A 205 11.04 -14.39 2.27
N ASN A 206 11.68 -14.80 1.17
CA ASN A 206 13.13 -14.73 0.97
C ASN A 206 13.64 -13.36 0.51
N VAL A 207 12.80 -12.33 0.50
CA VAL A 207 13.17 -10.95 0.15
C VAL A 207 12.89 -10.00 1.33
N PRO A 208 13.70 -8.94 1.51
CA PRO A 208 13.41 -7.91 2.50
C PRO A 208 12.07 -7.21 2.20
N VAL A 209 11.33 -6.89 3.25
CA VAL A 209 10.10 -6.10 3.17
C VAL A 209 10.28 -4.81 3.96
N THR A 210 9.98 -3.68 3.34
CA THR A 210 10.10 -2.37 3.97
C THR A 210 8.74 -1.93 4.48
N ILE A 211 8.64 -1.66 5.77
CA ILE A 211 7.42 -1.12 6.36
C ILE A 211 7.40 0.38 6.12
N VAL A 212 6.32 0.88 5.51
CA VAL A 212 6.11 2.30 5.26
C VAL A 212 5.18 2.86 6.31
N ASN A 213 5.65 3.88 7.02
CA ASN A 213 4.84 4.64 7.96
C ASN A 213 4.90 6.14 7.65
N SER A 214 3.87 6.87 8.06
CA SER A 214 3.77 8.31 7.83
C SER A 214 4.38 9.12 8.97
N CYS A 215 5.31 10.02 8.64
CA CYS A 215 5.78 11.07 9.55
C CYS A 215 4.77 12.24 9.68
N TRP A 216 3.69 12.26 8.90
CA TRP A 216 2.72 13.38 8.93
C TRP A 216 1.93 13.48 10.24
N ASN A 217 1.95 12.43 11.06
CA ASN A 217 1.25 12.38 12.34
C ASN A 217 2.14 12.65 13.57
N ILE A 218 3.38 13.08 13.39
CA ILE A 218 4.21 13.47 14.54
C ILE A 218 3.84 14.88 15.07
N THR A 219 2.99 15.60 14.32
CA THR A 219 2.30 16.81 14.81
C THR A 219 0.83 16.49 15.02
N SER A 220 0.40 16.27 16.27
CA SER A 220 -1.04 16.14 16.57
C SER A 220 -1.67 17.52 16.44
N ILE A 221 -2.49 17.70 15.40
CA ILE A 221 -3.30 18.90 15.19
C ILE A 221 -4.74 18.48 15.48
N ARG A 222 -5.22 18.79 16.68
CA ARG A 222 -6.66 18.80 16.95
C ARG A 222 -7.14 20.22 16.71
N THR A 223 -7.92 20.43 15.65
CA THR A 223 -8.52 21.72 15.35
C THR A 223 -9.75 21.99 16.20
N ASP A 224 -10.48 20.93 16.54
CA ASP A 224 -11.74 21.06 17.28
C ASP A 224 -11.50 20.97 18.80
N GLY A 225 -12.23 21.80 19.54
CA GLY A 225 -12.17 21.78 20.99
C GLY A 225 -12.88 20.56 21.56
N PHE A 226 -12.31 19.94 22.60
CA PHE A 226 -12.90 18.78 23.27
C PHE A 226 -12.98 19.02 24.78
N ASP A 227 -13.99 18.43 25.40
CA ASP A 227 -14.22 18.52 26.83
C ASP A 227 -13.29 17.56 27.58
N VAL A 228 -12.67 18.06 28.64
CA VAL A 228 -11.83 17.28 29.55
C VAL A 228 -12.62 17.08 30.83
N SER A 229 -12.86 15.82 31.21
CA SER A 229 -13.52 15.49 32.48
C SER A 229 -12.65 15.88 33.67
N GLY A 230 -13.31 16.36 34.72
CA GLY A 230 -12.64 16.69 35.98
C GLY A 230 -12.05 15.44 36.64
N HIS A 231 -10.89 15.58 37.27
CA HIS A 231 -10.20 14.48 37.93
C HIS A 231 -9.27 14.97 39.04
N PHE A 232 -9.00 14.12 40.02
CA PHE A 232 -7.95 14.38 41.00
C PHE A 232 -6.57 14.20 40.38
N ARG A 233 -5.65 15.13 40.69
CA ARG A 233 -4.24 15.08 40.30
C ARG A 233 -3.36 15.35 41.51
N LEU A 234 -2.29 14.57 41.64
CA LEU A 234 -1.19 14.88 42.54
C LEU A 234 -0.28 15.92 41.88
N GLN A 235 -0.13 17.09 42.51
CA GLN A 235 0.64 18.21 42.00
C GLN A 235 1.81 18.50 42.96
N PRO A 236 3.07 18.45 42.47
CA PRO A 236 4.23 18.87 43.25
C PRO A 236 4.10 20.33 43.70
N CYS A 237 4.48 20.62 44.95
CA CYS A 237 4.41 21.94 45.57
C CYS A 237 5.50 22.12 46.65
N GLY A 238 5.52 23.27 47.31
CA GLY A 238 6.50 23.58 48.35
C GLY A 238 7.87 24.03 47.81
N PRO A 239 8.81 24.40 48.71
CA PRO A 239 10.17 24.77 48.32
C PRO A 239 10.85 23.65 47.52
N ALA A 240 11.41 24.00 46.36
CA ALA A 240 12.04 23.05 45.43
C ALA A 240 11.13 21.89 44.96
N LEU A 241 9.79 22.04 45.02
CA LEU A 241 8.81 21.01 44.64
C LEU A 241 8.94 19.72 45.48
N ALA A 242 9.45 19.84 46.71
CA ALA A 242 9.70 18.70 47.59
C ALA A 242 8.42 18.07 48.16
N ASP A 243 7.32 18.81 48.22
CA ASP A 243 6.03 18.34 48.72
C ASP A 243 5.10 17.96 47.56
N THR A 244 4.05 17.18 47.84
CA THR A 244 3.00 16.87 46.87
C THR A 244 1.64 17.05 47.52
N ARG A 245 0.75 17.78 46.83
CA ARG A 245 -0.64 17.97 47.27
C ARG A 245 -1.61 17.38 46.25
N MET A 246 -2.74 16.86 46.73
CA MET A 246 -3.84 16.44 45.88
C MET A 246 -4.73 17.64 45.55
N ILE A 247 -4.97 17.87 44.26
CA ILE A 247 -5.88 18.90 43.77
C ILE A 247 -6.93 18.26 42.86
N PHE A 248 -8.12 18.84 42.80
CA PHE A 248 -9.11 18.50 41.79
C PHE A 248 -8.98 19.47 40.62
N ILE A 249 -8.83 18.95 39.42
CA ILE A 249 -8.90 19.74 38.19
C ILE A 249 -10.35 19.71 37.75
N GLU A 250 -11.00 20.87 37.72
CA GLU A 250 -12.37 21.00 37.23
C GLU A 250 -12.47 20.64 35.74
N PRO A 251 -13.63 20.14 35.27
CA PRO A 251 -13.85 19.94 33.85
C PRO A 251 -13.62 21.24 33.06
N TYR A 252 -12.94 21.17 31.93
CA TYR A 252 -12.69 22.32 31.08
C TYR A 252 -12.67 21.94 29.60
N LYS A 253 -12.97 22.90 28.74
CA LYS A 253 -12.89 22.73 27.30
C LYS A 253 -11.49 23.11 26.83
N LYS A 254 -10.78 22.17 26.21
CA LYS A 254 -9.55 22.50 25.49
C LYS A 254 -9.91 23.06 24.14
N HIS A 255 -9.50 24.28 23.84
CA HIS A 255 -9.40 24.73 22.46
C HIS A 255 -8.27 23.95 21.81
N GLY A 256 -8.51 23.41 20.61
CA GLY A 256 -7.63 22.49 19.91
C GLY A 256 -6.14 22.79 20.05
N TYR A 257 -5.30 21.76 20.09
CA TYR A 257 -3.86 21.94 20.30
C TYR A 257 -3.05 21.45 19.10
N VAL A 258 -1.94 22.14 18.86
CA VAL A 258 -0.86 21.70 17.96
C VAL A 258 0.29 21.22 18.84
N ARG A 259 0.47 19.90 18.97
CA ARG A 259 1.62 19.33 19.68
C ARG A 259 2.68 18.95 18.66
N LYS A 260 3.81 19.66 18.66
CA LYS A 260 4.98 19.31 17.87
C LYS A 260 5.61 18.01 18.38
N ALA A 261 6.19 17.24 17.46
CA ALA A 261 7.03 16.10 17.77
C ALA A 261 8.10 16.48 18.80
N ALA A 262 8.27 15.66 19.85
CA ALA A 262 9.57 15.63 20.52
C ALA A 262 10.57 15.04 19.51
N LYS A 263 11.78 15.61 19.42
CA LYS A 263 12.84 15.04 18.59
C LYS A 263 12.97 13.55 18.91
N PRO A 264 13.14 12.68 17.91
CA PRO A 264 13.52 11.30 18.18
C PRO A 264 14.78 11.31 19.05
N LEU A 265 14.81 10.45 20.07
CA LEU A 265 16.06 10.14 20.76
C LEU A 265 16.99 9.55 19.69
N GLU A 266 18.10 10.24 19.44
CA GLU A 266 19.22 9.73 18.63
C GLU A 266 19.86 8.50 19.29
#